data_AF-A0A9X2JPM5-F1
#
_entry.id   AF-A0A9X2JPM5-F1
#
_cell.length_a   1.000
_cell.length_b   1.000
_cell.length_c   1.000
_cell.angle_alpha   90.00
_cell.angle_beta   90.00
_cell.angle_gamma   90.00
#
_symmetry.space_group_name_H-M   'P 1'
#
loop_
_entity.id
_entity.type
_entity.pdbx_description
1 polymer ?
#
loop_
_entity_poly.entity_id
_entity_poly.type
_entity_poly.pdbx_seq_one_letter_code
_entity_poly.pdbx_strand_id
1 'polypeptide(L)'
;LWRRAGRRPRPLRGAPRGGAEGTDWDAPPEGPGNLRVDYVLPSRAGLTVTGAGVVWPEGGDLAEAAARASAHRLVWVDLLLD
;
A
#
# COMPACT_ATOMS: atom_id res chain seq x y z
N LEU A 1 -19.13 19.78 -6.50
CA LEU A 1 -18.92 20.23 -5.09
C LEU A 1 -18.64 19.01 -4.21
N TRP A 2 -17.45 18.42 -4.31
CA TRP A 2 -16.99 17.41 -3.35
C TRP A 2 -16.10 18.11 -2.33
N ARG A 3 -16.58 18.18 -1.09
CA ARG A 3 -15.93 18.92 0.00
C ARG A 3 -14.76 18.11 0.55
N ARG A 4 -13.69 18.83 0.89
CA ARG A 4 -12.53 18.37 1.67
C ARG A 4 -12.97 17.55 2.88
N ALA A 5 -12.50 16.30 2.95
CA ALA A 5 -12.21 15.63 4.20
C ALA A 5 -10.80 15.04 4.07
N GLY A 6 -9.80 15.89 4.31
CA GLY A 6 -8.42 15.47 4.38
C GLY A 6 -8.23 14.58 5.61
N ARG A 7 -8.35 13.26 5.44
CA ARG A 7 -7.61 12.32 6.27
C ARG A 7 -6.26 12.13 5.59
N ARG A 8 -5.25 12.86 6.08
CA ARG A 8 -3.87 12.46 5.84
C ARG A 8 -3.74 11.04 6.39
N PRO A 9 -3.28 10.05 5.61
CA PRO A 9 -2.81 8.81 6.21
C PRO A 9 -1.66 9.19 7.12
N ARG A 10 -1.88 9.12 8.43
CA ARG A 10 -0.81 9.24 9.42
C ARG A 10 0.11 8.03 9.19
N PRO A 11 1.44 8.21 9.12
CA PRO A 11 2.31 7.06 9.32
C PRO A 11 2.02 6.54 10.73
N LEU A 12 1.62 5.27 10.84
CA LEU A 12 1.42 4.60 12.13
C LEU A 12 2.78 4.53 12.84
N ARG A 13 3.12 5.59 13.57
CA ARG A 13 4.27 5.61 14.46
C ARG A 13 3.91 4.75 15.67
N GLY A 14 4.28 3.47 15.61
CA GLY A 14 4.04 2.51 16.69
C GLY A 14 3.77 1.07 16.27
N ALA A 15 3.86 0.70 14.98
CA ALA A 15 3.79 -0.71 14.60
C ALA A 15 4.97 -1.49 15.23
N PRO A 16 4.73 -2.70 15.77
CA PRO A 16 5.82 -3.58 16.21
C PRO A 16 6.80 -3.76 15.04
N ARG A 17 8.11 -3.85 15.32
CA ARG A 17 9.19 -3.87 14.31
C ARG A 17 8.80 -4.70 13.07
N GLY A 18 8.33 -4.04 12.02
CA GLY A 18 7.58 -4.66 10.92
C GLY A 18 6.35 -3.84 10.54
N GLY A 19 6.55 -2.61 10.07
CA GLY A 19 5.45 -1.76 9.58
C GLY A 19 4.74 -2.41 8.39
N ALA A 20 3.44 -2.13 8.27
CA ALA A 20 2.50 -2.57 7.22
C ALA A 20 2.84 -2.04 5.82
N GLU A 21 4.10 -2.16 5.43
CA GLU A 21 4.70 -1.52 4.26
C GLU A 21 5.39 -2.55 3.35
N GLY A 22 4.92 -3.79 3.33
CA GLY A 22 5.46 -4.85 2.47
C GLY A 22 4.55 -6.06 2.44
N THR A 23 4.66 -6.87 1.40
CA THR A 23 3.84 -8.07 1.17
C THR A 23 3.87 -9.01 2.37
N ASP A 24 2.71 -9.48 2.79
CA ASP A 24 2.53 -10.42 3.89
C ASP A 24 2.54 -11.83 3.30
N TRP A 25 3.75 -12.33 3.07
CA TRP A 25 3.96 -13.75 2.84
C TRP A 25 3.97 -14.42 4.21
N ASP A 26 3.30 -15.57 4.36
CA ASP A 26 3.43 -16.46 5.53
C ASP A 26 4.86 -17.04 5.60
N ALA A 27 5.84 -16.16 5.73
CA ALA A 27 7.25 -16.51 5.82
C ALA A 27 7.52 -17.07 7.21
N PRO A 28 8.41 -18.07 7.32
CA PRO A 28 8.89 -18.53 8.62
C PRO A 28 9.42 -17.36 9.46
N PRO A 29 9.41 -17.45 10.80
CA PRO A 29 9.97 -16.42 11.68
C PRO A 29 11.43 -16.02 11.37
N GLU A 30 12.20 -16.97 10.83
CA GLU A 30 13.58 -16.81 10.34
C GLU A 30 13.68 -16.36 8.87
N GLY A 31 12.54 -16.23 8.19
CA GLY A 31 12.42 -15.75 6.83
C GLY A 31 12.67 -14.24 6.73
N PRO A 32 12.74 -13.70 5.50
CA PRO A 32 13.11 -12.30 5.27
C PRO A 32 12.09 -11.26 5.79
N GLY A 33 10.97 -11.69 6.36
CA GLY A 33 9.87 -10.83 6.79
C GLY A 33 9.14 -10.18 5.61
N ASN A 34 8.43 -9.07 5.88
CA ASN A 34 7.64 -8.36 4.87
C ASN A 34 8.54 -7.73 3.80
N LEU A 35 8.57 -8.33 2.62
CA LEU A 35 9.34 -7.83 1.48
C LEU A 35 8.51 -6.87 0.63
N ARG A 36 9.14 -5.76 0.20
CA ARG A 36 8.62 -4.91 -0.87
C ARG A 36 9.09 -5.47 -2.22
N VAL A 37 8.19 -6.11 -2.95
CA VAL A 37 8.48 -6.71 -4.26
C VAL A 37 7.72 -6.05 -5.42
N ASP A 38 6.72 -5.23 -5.10
CA ASP A 38 5.90 -4.51 -6.08
C ASP A 38 6.19 -3.00 -6.03
N TYR A 39 6.48 -2.41 -7.19
CA TYR A 39 6.85 -1.00 -7.33
C TYR A 39 6.13 -0.36 -8.50
N VAL A 40 5.68 0.87 -8.31
CA VAL A 40 5.31 1.78 -9.41
C VAL A 40 6.37 2.88 -9.45
N LEU A 41 7.01 3.06 -10.60
CA LEU A 41 8.11 4.03 -10.80
C LEU A 41 7.74 5.05 -11.87
N PRO A 42 7.02 6.13 -11.52
CA PRO A 42 6.64 7.17 -12.48
C PRO A 42 7.87 7.89 -13.04
N SER A 43 7.76 8.37 -14.28
CA SER A 43 8.72 9.33 -14.85
C SER A 43 8.83 10.56 -13.95
N ARG A 44 10.04 11.11 -13.79
CA ARG A 44 10.22 12.41 -13.12
C ARG A 44 9.87 13.60 -14.01
N ALA A 45 9.84 13.39 -15.32
CA ALA A 45 9.48 14.42 -16.29
C ALA A 45 7.99 14.28 -16.63
N GLY A 46 7.23 15.37 -16.42
CA GLY A 46 5.83 15.49 -16.82
C GLY A 46 4.83 14.81 -15.89
N LEU A 47 5.27 14.22 -14.76
CA LEU A 47 4.39 13.56 -13.80
C LEU A 47 4.73 14.00 -12.37
N THR A 48 3.69 14.41 -11.65
CA THR A 48 3.76 14.76 -10.23
C THR A 48 3.01 13.74 -9.39
N VAL A 49 3.70 13.06 -8.46
CA VAL A 49 3.06 12.15 -7.49
C VAL A 49 2.37 12.95 -6.40
N THR A 50 1.08 12.74 -6.22
CA THR A 50 0.26 13.43 -5.21
C THR A 50 -0.20 12.52 -4.08
N GLY A 51 -0.18 11.21 -4.30
CA GLY A 51 -0.53 10.19 -3.31
C GLY A 51 0.05 8.85 -3.70
N ALA A 52 0.29 7.98 -2.72
CA ALA A 52 0.69 6.61 -2.94
C ALA A 52 0.34 5.77 -1.71
N GLY A 53 0.17 4.46 -1.91
CA GLY A 53 -0.07 3.55 -0.80
C GLY A 53 -0.17 2.09 -1.21
N VAL A 54 -0.37 1.26 -0.19
CA VAL A 54 -0.66 -0.17 -0.31
C VAL A 54 -2.02 -0.40 0.33
N VAL A 55 -2.89 -1.17 -0.34
CA VAL A 55 -4.20 -1.52 0.22
C VAL A 55 -4.05 -2.75 1.12
N TRP A 56 -4.33 -2.54 2.42
CA TRP A 56 -4.41 -3.57 3.45
C TRP A 56 -5.84 -3.67 3.97
N PRO A 57 -6.67 -4.54 3.37
CA PRO A 57 -8.05 -4.69 3.83
C PRO A 57 -8.06 -5.44 5.17
N GLU A 58 -8.62 -4.80 6.20
CA GLU A 58 -8.68 -5.35 7.57
C GLU A 58 -9.83 -6.36 7.76
N GLY A 59 -10.73 -6.50 6.77
CA GLY A 59 -11.84 -7.47 6.78
C GLY A 59 -12.93 -7.17 5.76
N GLY A 60 -13.97 -8.02 5.74
CA GLY A 60 -15.14 -7.90 4.87
C GLY A 60 -14.89 -8.30 3.42
N ASP A 61 -15.86 -7.99 2.55
CA ASP A 61 -15.89 -8.44 1.14
C ASP A 61 -14.61 -8.07 0.37
N LEU A 62 -14.02 -6.90 0.65
CA LEU A 62 -12.77 -6.47 0.02
C LEU A 62 -11.59 -7.33 0.46
N ALA A 63 -11.51 -7.72 1.73
CA ALA A 63 -10.47 -8.62 2.22
C ALA A 63 -10.60 -10.02 1.60
N GLU A 64 -11.83 -10.53 1.50
CA GLU A 64 -12.09 -11.81 0.85
C GLU A 64 -11.74 -11.79 -0.64
N ALA A 65 -12.15 -10.74 -1.34
CA ALA A 65 -11.84 -10.58 -2.76
C ALA A 65 -10.32 -10.45 -2.98
N ALA A 66 -9.64 -9.66 -2.16
CA ALA A 66 -8.19 -9.50 -2.23
C ALA A 66 -7.45 -10.82 -1.98
N ALA A 67 -7.85 -11.59 -0.95
CA ALA A 67 -7.25 -12.88 -0.63
C ALA A 67 -7.45 -13.92 -1.74
N ARG A 68 -8.59 -13.89 -2.43
CA ARG A 68 -8.85 -14.76 -3.60
C ARG A 68 -8.09 -14.31 -4.84
N ALA A 69 -7.83 -13.02 -4.98
CA ALA A 69 -7.20 -12.45 -6.17
C ALA A 69 -5.68 -12.67 -6.19
N SER A 70 -5.00 -12.46 -5.07
CA SER A 70 -3.53 -12.60 -5.00
C SER A 70 -3.01 -12.68 -3.57
N ALA A 71 -1.85 -13.33 -3.39
CA ALA A 71 -1.04 -13.23 -2.18
C ALA A 71 -0.33 -11.86 -2.07
N HIS A 72 -0.19 -11.13 -3.18
CA HIS A 72 0.37 -9.78 -3.19
C HIS A 72 -0.64 -8.74 -2.69
N ARG A 73 -0.17 -7.51 -2.44
CA ARG A 73 -1.02 -6.38 -2.08
C ARG A 73 -1.06 -5.34 -3.18
N LEU A 74 -2.23 -4.73 -3.38
CA LEU A 74 -2.41 -3.69 -4.39
C LEU A 74 -1.61 -2.45 -4.00
N VAL A 75 -0.67 -2.06 -4.86
CA VAL A 75 0.06 -0.79 -4.78
C VAL A 75 -0.60 0.21 -5.72
N TRP A 76 -0.81 1.44 -5.25
CA TRP A 76 -1.42 2.52 -6.04
C TRP A 76 -0.63 3.82 -5.91
N VAL A 77 -0.74 4.67 -6.94
CA VAL A 77 -0.20 6.03 -6.98
C VAL A 77 -1.21 6.96 -7.63
N ASP A 78 -1.39 8.15 -7.06
CA ASP A 78 -2.13 9.25 -7.67
C ASP A 78 -1.15 10.17 -8.37
N LEU A 79 -1.37 10.40 -9.66
CA LEU A 79 -0.51 11.23 -10.52
C LEU A 79 -1.28 12.43 -11.06
N LEU A 80 -0.59 13.57 -11.10
CA LEU A 80 -0.97 14.70 -11.94
C LEU A 80 -0.05 14.75 -13.16
N LEU A 81 -0.62 15.12 -14.29
CA LEU A 81 0.12 15.47 -15.50
C LEU A 81 0.47 16.95 -15.43
N ASP A 82 1.73 17.27 -15.71
CA ASP A 82 2.21 18.65 -15.76
C ASP A 82 1.75 19.40 -17.03
#